data_AF-A0A2G5K1Z7-F1
#
_entry.id   AF-A0A2G5K1Z7-F1
#
_cell.length_a   1.000
_cell.length_b   1.000
_cell.length_c   1.000
_cell.angle_alpha   90.00
_cell.angle_beta   90.00
_cell.angle_gamma   90.00
#
_symmetry.space_group_name_H-M   'P 1'
#
loop_
_entity.id
_entity.type
_entity.pdbx_description
1 polymer ?
#
loop_
_entity_poly.entity_id
_entity_poly.type
_entity_poly.pdbx_seq_one_letter_code
_entity_poly.pdbx_strand_id
1 'polypeptide(L)'
;MPDFYETPDGLHRYYGEFVYDEFGVPVSGMITRVIGYSEIDGITSPVWRATNLSVEIGDHLDELENDPQFWLAQNDGASLSVIDFSVSLFGFDLGETSDVRFKLDGTGEFLIDGGVGTNIIANGTDSIFVREFNDTRIKLGDGDSYVQASDGQGIRILGSDGQDQIRVASSSDVYISTGSATTDGGSTPLNQTGVFGCDDFRIVGGDEIDFIYIDADYEYVDDEEIPTNASTNGVVFGGDGDDMVSLIDGDDIRIFGGDGRDQFVIAEGSANIFGGADADYFQFNMNDSNYSVHIKDFDETEDVVVFYESDGPAISAQAAYDLFMENAFERGANVITTFNGNQIVLHDTSLDDLSVDNFYDSGPIG
;
A
#
# COMPACT_ATOMS: atom_id res chain seq x y z
N MET A 1 17.72 -13.60 41.68
CA MET A 1 16.34 -13.65 41.15
C MET A 1 16.20 -12.39 40.34
N PRO A 2 15.68 -12.40 39.10
CA PRO A 2 15.46 -11.14 38.40
C PRO A 2 14.56 -10.26 39.27
N ASP A 3 14.98 -9.01 39.48
CA ASP A 3 14.16 -8.03 40.16
C ASP A 3 12.92 -7.77 39.29
N PHE A 4 11.78 -7.58 39.94
CA PHE A 4 10.58 -7.15 39.24
C PHE A 4 10.14 -5.81 39.80
N TYR A 5 9.74 -4.92 38.91
CA TYR A 5 9.07 -3.68 39.24
C TYR A 5 7.59 -3.82 38.90
N GLU A 6 6.73 -3.52 39.85
CA GLU A 6 5.29 -3.45 39.66
C GLU A 6 4.89 -1.99 39.78
N THR A 7 4.14 -1.48 38.80
CA THR A 7 3.69 -0.08 38.84
C THR A 7 2.81 0.15 40.07
N PRO A 8 2.76 1.37 40.62
CA PRO A 8 1.93 1.67 41.79
C PRO A 8 0.45 1.37 41.61
N ASP A 9 -0.06 1.37 40.38
CA ASP A 9 -1.42 1.01 40.01
C ASP A 9 -1.65 -0.51 39.83
N GLY A 10 -0.59 -1.32 39.88
CA GLY A 10 -0.64 -2.78 39.68
C GLY A 10 -0.89 -3.21 38.23
N LEU A 11 -0.98 -2.28 37.28
CA LEU A 11 -1.33 -2.56 35.89
C LEU A 11 -0.17 -3.18 35.10
N HIS A 12 1.07 -2.97 35.52
CA HIS A 12 2.25 -3.46 34.81
C HIS A 12 3.24 -4.13 35.75
N ARG A 13 3.79 -5.26 35.31
CA ARG A 13 4.93 -5.89 35.96
C ARG A 13 6.07 -6.08 34.97
N TYR A 14 7.16 -5.40 35.26
CA TYR A 14 8.42 -5.45 34.51
C TYR A 14 9.38 -6.38 35.23
N TYR A 15 10.05 -7.26 34.51
CA TYR A 15 11.07 -8.14 35.02
C TYR A 15 12.37 -7.81 34.31
N GLY A 16 13.43 -7.55 35.06
CA GLY A 16 14.66 -7.08 34.45
C GLY A 16 15.76 -6.75 35.44
N GLU A 17 16.82 -6.16 34.90
CA GLU A 17 17.85 -5.48 35.68
C GLU A 17 17.60 -3.99 35.55
N PHE A 18 17.19 -3.34 36.64
CA PHE A 18 16.84 -1.92 36.66
C PHE A 18 17.88 -1.11 37.44
N VAL A 19 18.14 0.11 36.95
CA VAL A 19 18.74 1.21 37.70
C VAL A 19 17.59 2.04 38.25
N TYR A 20 17.58 2.24 39.57
CA TYR A 20 16.56 3.02 40.27
C TYR A 20 17.09 4.41 40.64
N ASP A 21 16.21 5.41 40.65
CA ASP A 21 16.50 6.72 41.24
C ASP A 21 16.46 6.69 42.78
N GLU A 22 16.61 7.86 43.39
CA GLU A 22 16.56 8.01 44.85
C GLU A 22 15.18 7.74 45.48
N PHE A 23 14.13 7.67 44.67
CA PHE A 23 12.76 7.37 45.10
C PHE A 23 12.37 5.90 44.89
N GLY A 24 13.27 5.08 44.34
CA GLY A 24 13.01 3.68 44.04
C GLY A 24 12.20 3.48 42.76
N VAL A 25 12.16 4.48 41.87
CA VAL A 25 11.55 4.40 40.54
C VAL A 25 12.62 3.96 39.55
N PRO A 26 12.37 2.93 38.73
CA PRO A 26 13.34 2.53 37.70
C PRO A 26 13.48 3.66 36.66
N VAL A 27 14.70 4.11 36.43
CA VAL A 27 15.04 5.17 35.46
C VAL A 27 15.77 4.65 34.23
N SER A 28 16.33 3.44 34.28
CA SER A 28 16.83 2.71 33.11
C SER A 28 16.96 1.22 33.45
N GLY A 29 17.06 0.34 32.45
CA GLY A 29 17.25 -1.08 32.73
C GLY A 29 17.05 -2.00 31.53
N MET A 30 17.57 -3.22 31.63
CA MET A 30 17.26 -4.29 30.68
C MET A 30 16.02 -5.05 31.13
N ILE A 31 14.93 -4.91 30.39
CA ILE A 31 13.67 -5.57 30.69
C ILE A 31 13.61 -6.92 29.98
N THR A 32 13.86 -7.98 30.74
CA THR A 32 13.75 -9.36 30.25
C THR A 32 12.31 -9.76 29.92
N ARG A 33 11.31 -9.18 30.58
CA ARG A 33 9.89 -9.44 30.34
C ARG A 33 9.00 -8.31 30.85
N VAL A 34 7.99 -7.92 30.07
CA VAL A 34 6.86 -7.10 30.57
C VAL A 34 5.59 -7.92 30.54
N ILE A 35 4.74 -7.75 31.56
CA ILE A 35 3.37 -8.25 31.58
C ILE A 35 2.47 -7.07 31.94
N GLY A 36 1.64 -6.64 30.98
CA GLY A 36 0.52 -5.74 31.26
C GLY A 36 -0.72 -6.52 31.69
N TYR A 37 -1.51 -5.96 32.61
CA TYR A 37 -2.75 -6.54 33.10
C TYR A 37 -3.92 -5.59 32.80
N SER A 38 -5.08 -6.15 32.45
CA SER A 38 -6.36 -5.44 32.42
C SER A 38 -7.22 -5.97 33.57
N GLU A 39 -7.96 -5.07 34.20
CA GLU A 39 -8.93 -5.39 35.25
C GLU A 39 -10.33 -5.19 34.69
N ILE A 40 -10.99 -6.29 34.32
CA ILE A 40 -12.42 -6.31 33.97
C ILE A 40 -13.14 -7.04 35.11
N ASP A 41 -14.13 -6.39 35.71
CA ASP A 41 -14.94 -6.93 36.81
C ASP A 41 -14.15 -7.44 38.04
N GLY A 42 -13.00 -6.83 38.33
CA GLY A 42 -12.15 -7.20 39.48
C GLY A 42 -11.29 -8.45 39.25
N ILE A 43 -11.16 -8.90 38.00
CA ILE A 43 -10.27 -9.99 37.60
C ILE A 43 -9.10 -9.39 36.81
N THR A 44 -7.89 -9.46 37.37
CA THR A 44 -6.66 -9.07 36.66
C THR A 44 -6.20 -10.21 35.76
N SER A 45 -6.20 -9.96 34.45
CA SER A 45 -5.71 -10.91 33.43
C SER A 45 -4.57 -10.30 32.63
N PRO A 46 -3.51 -11.06 32.29
CA PRO A 46 -2.43 -10.55 31.45
C PRO A 46 -2.95 -10.31 30.03
N VAL A 47 -2.67 -9.13 29.48
CA VAL A 47 -3.19 -8.70 28.16
C VAL A 47 -2.10 -8.80 27.10
N TRP A 48 -0.85 -8.45 27.43
CA TRP A 48 0.26 -8.54 26.48
C TRP A 48 1.58 -8.98 27.12
N ARG A 49 2.54 -9.44 26.30
CA ARG A 49 3.85 -9.93 26.74
C ARG A 49 4.98 -9.49 25.78
N ALA A 50 5.94 -8.74 26.32
CA ALA A 50 7.23 -8.47 25.68
C ALA A 50 8.36 -9.30 26.31
N THR A 51 9.37 -9.69 25.52
CA THR A 51 10.60 -10.32 26.03
C THR A 51 11.82 -9.78 25.31
N ASN A 52 12.97 -9.73 26.01
CA ASN A 52 14.24 -9.17 25.50
C ASN A 52 14.12 -7.71 25.06
N LEU A 53 13.65 -6.86 25.98
CA LEU A 53 13.34 -5.46 25.74
C LEU A 53 14.36 -4.58 26.48
N SER A 54 15.23 -3.86 25.79
CA SER A 54 15.85 -2.67 26.37
C SER A 54 14.81 -1.55 26.27
N VAL A 55 14.35 -1.04 27.42
CA VAL A 55 13.41 0.09 27.48
C VAL A 55 14.11 1.23 28.20
N GLU A 56 14.18 2.37 27.54
CA GLU A 56 14.48 3.63 28.20
C GLU A 56 13.14 4.33 28.48
N ILE A 57 12.75 4.36 29.76
CA ILE A 57 11.55 5.09 30.20
C ILE A 57 12.00 6.54 30.43
N GLY A 58 12.11 7.30 29.35
CA GLY A 58 12.36 8.74 29.40
C GLY A 58 11.05 9.49 29.62
N ASP A 59 11.04 10.41 30.58
CA ASP A 59 9.99 11.41 30.74
C ASP A 59 10.18 12.45 29.62
N HIS A 60 9.39 12.38 28.54
CA HIS A 60 9.38 13.44 27.52
C HIS A 60 8.62 14.63 28.11
N LEU A 61 9.35 15.52 28.77
CA LEU A 61 8.81 16.59 29.62
C LEU A 61 7.98 17.68 28.91
N ASP A 62 7.67 17.56 27.61
CA ASP A 62 7.14 18.69 26.84
C ASP A 62 5.94 18.42 25.89
N GLU A 63 5.30 17.23 25.87
CA GLU A 63 4.16 17.00 24.95
C GLU A 63 2.87 16.60 25.70
N LEU A 64 1.80 17.37 25.48
CA LEU A 64 0.49 17.27 26.15
C LEU A 64 -0.40 16.16 25.57
N GLU A 65 0.15 15.22 24.81
CA GLU A 65 -0.58 14.11 24.17
C GLU A 65 -0.20 12.79 24.86
N ASN A 66 -1.17 12.19 25.56
CA ASN A 66 -1.00 10.98 26.36
C ASN A 66 -1.03 9.70 25.50
N ASP A 67 -0.27 9.65 24.42
CA ASP A 67 -0.13 8.43 23.64
C ASP A 67 1.08 7.63 24.14
N PRO A 68 0.90 6.40 24.64
CA PRO A 68 2.02 5.61 25.15
C PRO A 68 2.95 5.22 23.99
N GLN A 69 4.14 5.80 23.97
CA GLN A 69 5.23 5.41 23.07
C GLN A 69 6.21 4.48 23.77
N PHE A 70 6.55 3.37 23.13
CA PHE A 70 7.61 2.48 23.59
C PHE A 70 8.85 2.68 22.73
N TRP A 71 9.92 3.21 23.34
CA TRP A 71 11.20 3.35 22.66
C TRP A 71 12.07 2.11 22.87
N LEU A 72 12.41 1.45 21.78
CA LEU A 72 13.27 0.27 21.72
C LEU A 72 14.56 0.66 21.01
N ALA A 73 15.55 1.16 21.73
CA ALA A 73 16.86 1.47 21.14
C ALA A 73 17.81 0.26 21.26
N GLN A 74 18.51 -0.06 20.16
CA GLN A 74 19.66 -0.99 20.11
C GLN A 74 19.35 -2.45 20.49
N ASN A 75 18.17 -2.95 20.17
CA ASN A 75 17.81 -4.36 20.45
C ASN A 75 17.93 -5.27 19.23
N ASP A 76 18.97 -6.08 19.13
CA ASP A 76 19.04 -7.08 18.05
C ASP A 76 18.19 -8.31 18.39
N GLY A 77 17.21 -8.63 17.53
CA GLY A 77 16.41 -9.85 17.62
C GLY A 77 15.30 -9.84 18.68
N ALA A 78 14.80 -8.65 19.05
CA ALA A 78 13.69 -8.51 19.97
C ALA A 78 12.41 -9.18 19.44
N SER A 79 11.56 -9.67 20.35
CA SER A 79 10.25 -10.21 19.98
C SER A 79 9.18 -9.65 20.90
N LEU A 80 8.19 -9.04 20.28
CA LEU A 80 7.05 -8.41 20.92
C LEU A 80 5.75 -9.06 20.46
N SER A 81 4.86 -9.36 21.40
CA SER A 81 3.50 -9.78 21.12
C SER A 81 2.53 -8.85 21.85
N VAL A 82 1.71 -8.17 21.07
CA VAL A 82 0.55 -7.41 21.55
C VAL A 82 -0.68 -8.25 21.27
N ILE A 83 -1.51 -8.49 22.29
CA ILE A 83 -2.70 -9.34 22.21
C ILE A 83 -3.85 -8.57 22.86
N ASP A 84 -5.05 -8.63 22.27
CA ASP A 84 -6.31 -8.12 22.83
C ASP A 84 -6.23 -6.65 23.26
N PHE A 85 -5.80 -5.80 22.33
CA PHE A 85 -5.57 -4.39 22.57
C PHE A 85 -6.59 -3.50 21.85
N SER A 86 -7.15 -2.52 22.56
CA SER A 86 -8.26 -1.68 22.09
C SER A 86 -8.06 -0.18 22.42
N VAL A 87 -6.89 0.37 22.10
CA VAL A 87 -6.65 1.83 22.18
C VAL A 87 -6.67 2.44 20.78
N SER A 88 -6.78 3.77 20.71
CA SER A 88 -6.80 4.49 19.44
C SER A 88 -5.49 4.39 18.67
N LEU A 89 -4.34 4.55 19.34
CA LEU A 89 -3.02 4.48 18.73
C LEU A 89 -1.97 3.91 19.70
N PHE A 90 -1.12 3.03 19.19
CA PHE A 90 0.01 2.47 19.93
C PHE A 90 1.32 2.62 19.17
N GLY A 91 2.26 3.39 19.71
CA GLY A 91 3.51 3.73 19.05
C GLY A 91 4.71 2.91 19.53
N PHE A 92 5.50 2.42 18.59
CA PHE A 92 6.86 1.93 18.81
C PHE A 92 7.83 2.77 18.00
N ASP A 93 8.88 3.26 18.64
CA ASP A 93 10.04 3.80 17.95
C ASP A 93 11.20 2.83 18.17
N LEU A 94 11.71 2.28 17.07
CA LEU A 94 12.78 1.29 17.06
C LEU A 94 14.15 1.93 16.84
N GLY A 95 14.24 3.18 16.41
CA GLY A 95 15.50 3.83 16.02
C GLY A 95 16.39 2.91 15.17
N GLU A 96 17.61 2.66 15.64
CA GLU A 96 18.63 1.81 14.96
C GLU A 96 18.52 0.30 15.28
N THR A 97 17.37 -0.17 15.80
CA THR A 97 17.16 -1.56 16.21
C THR A 97 17.02 -2.50 15.01
N SER A 98 17.49 -3.75 15.13
CA SER A 98 17.44 -4.72 14.04
C SER A 98 16.76 -6.05 14.40
N ASP A 99 16.21 -6.72 13.38
CA ASP A 99 15.60 -8.06 13.46
C ASP A 99 14.44 -8.17 14.47
N VAL A 100 13.64 -7.10 14.63
CA VAL A 100 12.50 -7.10 15.56
C VAL A 100 11.35 -7.91 14.98
N ARG A 101 10.68 -8.69 15.84
CA ARG A 101 9.47 -9.42 15.47
C ARG A 101 8.26 -8.94 16.25
N PHE A 102 7.29 -8.37 15.55
CA PHE A 102 5.97 -8.01 16.07
C PHE A 102 4.96 -9.10 15.74
N LYS A 103 4.21 -9.51 16.75
CA LYS A 103 2.94 -10.20 16.57
C LYS A 103 1.84 -9.32 17.12
N LEU A 104 0.97 -8.86 16.23
CA LEU A 104 -0.19 -8.02 16.53
C LEU A 104 -1.44 -8.90 16.44
N ASP A 105 -2.33 -8.73 17.40
CA ASP A 105 -3.58 -9.48 17.55
C ASP A 105 -4.53 -8.55 18.32
N GLY A 106 -5.23 -7.67 17.62
CA GLY A 106 -6.04 -6.59 18.20
C GLY A 106 -6.83 -5.83 17.13
N THR A 107 -7.55 -4.78 17.53
CA THR A 107 -8.37 -3.96 16.60
C THR A 107 -8.00 -2.48 16.68
N GLY A 108 -6.77 -2.17 17.07
CA GLY A 108 -6.27 -0.79 17.26
C GLY A 108 -5.32 -0.37 16.14
N GLU A 109 -4.89 0.89 16.18
CA GLU A 109 -3.84 1.40 15.29
C GLU A 109 -2.45 1.18 15.91
N PHE A 110 -1.53 0.70 15.09
CA PHE A 110 -0.14 0.46 15.46
C PHE A 110 0.76 1.35 14.62
N LEU A 111 1.51 2.24 15.27
CA LEU A 111 2.57 3.00 14.65
C LEU A 111 3.92 2.37 15.00
N ILE A 112 4.72 2.06 13.99
CA ILE A 112 6.07 1.52 14.14
C ILE A 112 7.03 2.40 13.34
N ASP A 113 7.92 3.08 14.05
CA ASP A 113 8.90 3.98 13.47
C ASP A 113 10.30 3.38 13.52
N GLY A 114 11.04 3.45 12.42
CA GLY A 114 12.41 2.99 12.33
C GLY A 114 12.61 1.46 12.29
N GLY A 115 13.88 1.06 12.36
CA GLY A 115 14.33 -0.32 12.45
C GLY A 115 14.69 -1.00 11.12
N VAL A 116 15.46 -2.08 11.22
CA VAL A 116 15.97 -2.86 10.08
C VAL A 116 15.62 -4.35 10.24
N GLY A 117 15.17 -5.01 9.17
CA GLY A 117 14.85 -6.45 9.22
C GLY A 117 13.62 -6.78 10.06
N THR A 118 12.73 -5.80 10.23
CA THR A 118 11.53 -5.92 11.07
C THR A 118 10.53 -6.89 10.43
N ASN A 119 9.99 -7.83 11.20
CA ASN A 119 8.92 -8.72 10.74
C ASN A 119 7.66 -8.45 11.56
N ILE A 120 6.57 -8.08 10.90
CA ILE A 120 5.27 -7.80 11.49
C ILE A 120 4.30 -8.88 11.03
N ILE A 121 3.63 -9.51 11.97
CA ILE A 121 2.55 -10.47 11.71
C ILE A 121 1.30 -9.92 12.38
N ALA A 122 0.37 -9.46 11.57
CA ALA A 122 -0.96 -9.00 11.96
C ALA A 122 -1.93 -10.19 11.94
N ASN A 123 -2.95 -10.20 12.79
CA ASN A 123 -3.98 -11.23 12.79
C ASN A 123 -5.33 -10.54 13.02
N GLY A 124 -6.24 -10.67 12.07
CA GLY A 124 -7.54 -10.01 12.14
C GLY A 124 -7.56 -8.74 11.30
N THR A 125 -8.47 -7.85 11.68
CA THR A 125 -8.56 -6.48 11.14
C THR A 125 -7.61 -5.58 11.91
N ASP A 126 -6.53 -5.16 11.25
CA ASP A 126 -5.45 -4.38 11.83
C ASP A 126 -5.24 -3.06 11.08
N SER A 127 -4.88 -1.99 11.80
CA SER A 127 -4.39 -0.74 11.20
C SER A 127 -2.91 -0.55 11.56
N ILE A 128 -2.03 -0.58 10.56
CA ILE A 128 -0.58 -0.58 10.76
C ILE A 128 0.03 0.57 9.97
N PHE A 129 0.75 1.43 10.68
CA PHE A 129 1.55 2.52 10.13
C PHE A 129 3.02 2.19 10.38
N VAL A 130 3.83 2.12 9.33
CA VAL A 130 5.27 1.89 9.42
C VAL A 130 6.00 3.00 8.70
N ARG A 131 7.02 3.59 9.34
CA ARG A 131 7.83 4.68 8.76
C ARG A 131 9.32 4.44 8.96
N GLU A 132 10.14 5.03 8.09
CA GLU A 132 11.61 5.08 8.20
C GLU A 132 12.30 3.70 8.35
N PHE A 133 11.79 2.67 7.67
CA PHE A 133 12.21 1.29 7.92
C PHE A 133 12.97 0.65 6.75
N ASN A 134 13.81 -0.34 7.05
CA ASN A 134 14.54 -1.08 6.01
C ASN A 134 14.36 -2.60 6.16
N ASP A 135 14.29 -3.32 5.05
CA ASP A 135 14.16 -4.78 4.99
C ASP A 135 12.96 -5.34 5.79
N THR A 136 11.85 -4.59 5.81
CA THR A 136 10.66 -4.96 6.60
C THR A 136 9.75 -5.92 5.87
N ARG A 137 9.20 -6.87 6.60
CA ARG A 137 8.18 -7.81 6.13
C ARG A 137 6.93 -7.67 6.95
N ILE A 138 5.81 -7.37 6.30
CA ILE A 138 4.49 -7.31 6.89
C ILE A 138 3.69 -8.47 6.32
N LYS A 139 3.14 -9.29 7.20
CA LYS A 139 2.18 -10.33 6.82
C LYS A 139 0.85 -10.03 7.51
N LEU A 140 -0.19 -9.87 6.71
CA LEU A 140 -1.55 -9.72 7.17
C LEU A 140 -2.18 -11.10 7.42
N GLY A 141 -3.18 -11.13 8.29
CA GLY A 141 -4.00 -12.30 8.56
C GLY A 141 -5.45 -11.99 8.25
N ASP A 142 -6.30 -13.02 8.22
CA ASP A 142 -7.70 -12.90 7.80
C ASP A 142 -8.43 -11.70 8.43
N GLY A 143 -9.09 -10.88 7.62
CA GLY A 143 -9.80 -9.68 8.01
C GLY A 143 -9.42 -8.47 7.16
N ASP A 144 -10.24 -7.42 7.21
CA ASP A 144 -9.98 -6.18 6.48
C ASP A 144 -8.88 -5.40 7.21
N SER A 145 -7.72 -5.21 6.60
CA SER A 145 -6.60 -4.49 7.21
C SER A 145 -6.27 -3.18 6.48
N TYR A 146 -5.73 -2.22 7.21
CA TYR A 146 -5.16 -0.99 6.67
C TYR A 146 -3.66 -0.97 6.95
N VAL A 147 -2.83 -0.87 5.91
CA VAL A 147 -1.38 -0.74 6.03
C VAL A 147 -0.92 0.52 5.31
N GLN A 148 -0.23 1.39 6.03
CA GLN A 148 0.51 2.49 5.45
C GLN A 148 2.00 2.34 5.78
N ALA A 149 2.81 2.28 4.73
CA ALA A 149 4.26 2.22 4.81
C ALA A 149 4.86 3.45 4.13
N SER A 150 5.82 4.13 4.75
CA SER A 150 6.54 5.23 4.10
C SER A 150 8.03 5.25 4.41
N ASP A 151 8.77 5.94 3.54
CA ASP A 151 10.17 6.33 3.77
C ASP A 151 11.11 5.15 4.03
N GLY A 152 10.91 4.04 3.32
CA GLY A 152 11.64 2.80 3.56
C GLY A 152 12.28 2.15 2.33
N GLN A 153 13.14 1.17 2.57
CA GLN A 153 13.74 0.32 1.53
C GLN A 153 13.48 -1.16 1.81
N GLY A 154 13.25 -1.97 0.77
CA GLY A 154 13.17 -3.42 0.89
C GLY A 154 11.88 -3.89 1.58
N ILE A 155 10.79 -3.20 1.30
CA ILE A 155 9.48 -3.39 1.91
C ILE A 155 8.79 -4.60 1.28
N ARG A 156 8.30 -5.54 2.09
CA ARG A 156 7.50 -6.67 1.61
C ARG A 156 6.20 -6.77 2.37
N ILE A 157 5.08 -6.58 1.70
CA ILE A 157 3.74 -6.71 2.27
C ILE A 157 3.07 -7.93 1.62
N LEU A 158 2.63 -8.86 2.46
CA LEU A 158 1.83 -10.00 2.06
C LEU A 158 0.43 -9.79 2.60
N GLY A 159 -0.48 -9.38 1.72
CA GLY A 159 -1.91 -9.33 1.98
C GLY A 159 -2.49 -10.69 2.30
N SER A 160 -3.75 -10.69 2.70
CA SER A 160 -4.44 -11.87 3.22
C SER A 160 -5.86 -11.98 2.69
N ASP A 161 -6.69 -12.78 3.36
CA ASP A 161 -8.11 -12.82 3.07
C ASP A 161 -8.78 -11.61 3.72
N GLY A 162 -9.51 -10.80 2.95
CA GLY A 162 -10.15 -9.58 3.45
C GLY A 162 -10.19 -8.48 2.41
N GLN A 163 -10.71 -7.30 2.79
CA GLN A 163 -10.57 -6.07 2.01
C GLN A 163 -9.38 -5.27 2.55
N ASP A 164 -8.20 -5.60 2.04
CA ASP A 164 -6.97 -4.96 2.50
C ASP A 164 -6.74 -3.64 1.76
N GLN A 165 -6.42 -2.59 2.52
CA GLN A 165 -5.98 -1.29 2.02
C GLN A 165 -4.49 -1.13 2.29
N ILE A 166 -3.67 -1.21 1.25
CA ILE A 166 -2.22 -1.18 1.34
C ILE A 166 -1.71 0.07 0.63
N ARG A 167 -1.05 0.96 1.35
CA ARG A 167 -0.41 2.17 0.80
C ARG A 167 1.08 2.14 1.11
N VAL A 168 1.91 2.27 0.08
CA VAL A 168 3.36 2.45 0.24
C VAL A 168 3.76 3.76 -0.42
N ALA A 169 4.45 4.64 0.31
CA ALA A 169 4.86 5.95 -0.18
C ALA A 169 6.36 6.21 -0.03
N SER A 170 6.95 6.99 -0.93
CA SER A 170 8.34 7.47 -0.85
C SER A 170 9.35 6.38 -0.48
N SER A 171 9.24 5.21 -1.11
CA SER A 171 9.98 4.00 -0.74
C SER A 171 10.64 3.32 -1.94
N SER A 172 11.59 2.41 -1.70
CA SER A 172 12.27 1.65 -2.76
C SER A 172 12.31 0.15 -2.48
N ASP A 173 12.52 -0.66 -3.53
CA ASP A 173 12.56 -2.13 -3.45
C ASP A 173 11.28 -2.72 -2.81
N VAL A 174 10.12 -2.28 -3.31
CA VAL A 174 8.80 -2.60 -2.73
C VAL A 174 8.22 -3.86 -3.37
N TYR A 175 7.71 -4.78 -2.55
CA TYR A 175 6.91 -5.92 -3.00
C TYR A 175 5.58 -5.96 -2.26
N ILE A 176 4.47 -6.02 -2.98
CA ILE A 176 3.14 -6.16 -2.43
C ILE A 176 2.46 -7.36 -3.08
N SER A 177 1.87 -8.24 -2.26
CA SER A 177 0.84 -9.18 -2.68
C SER A 177 -0.48 -8.66 -2.12
N THR A 178 -1.50 -8.47 -2.94
CA THR A 178 -2.80 -7.90 -2.49
C THR A 178 -3.56 -8.85 -1.57
N GLY A 179 -3.42 -10.16 -1.81
CA GLY A 179 -4.08 -11.20 -1.02
C GLY A 179 -5.18 -11.87 -1.82
N SER A 180 -6.19 -12.43 -1.15
CA SER A 180 -7.35 -13.06 -1.80
C SER A 180 -8.59 -12.63 -1.07
N ALA A 181 -9.37 -11.74 -1.65
CA ALA A 181 -10.51 -11.16 -0.96
C ALA A 181 -11.67 -12.20 -0.88
N THR A 182 -11.75 -13.04 0.18
CA THR A 182 -12.79 -14.10 0.23
C THR A 182 -14.17 -13.54 0.55
N THR A 183 -15.15 -13.71 -0.34
CA THR A 183 -16.56 -13.46 0.00
C THR A 183 -17.23 -14.65 0.70
N ASP A 184 -17.61 -14.48 1.96
CA ASP A 184 -18.63 -15.32 2.59
C ASP A 184 -20.07 -14.81 2.30
N GLY A 185 -20.27 -14.03 1.21
CA GLY A 185 -21.61 -13.63 0.78
C GLY A 185 -21.76 -12.38 -0.10
N GLY A 186 -21.38 -12.46 -1.37
CA GLY A 186 -22.08 -11.76 -2.46
C GLY A 186 -22.02 -10.22 -2.54
N SER A 187 -21.12 -9.56 -1.81
CA SER A 187 -20.70 -8.19 -2.08
C SER A 187 -19.19 -8.18 -2.33
N THR A 188 -18.81 -7.67 -3.50
CA THR A 188 -17.45 -7.44 -4.01
C THR A 188 -16.46 -7.07 -2.90
N PRO A 189 -15.48 -7.91 -2.60
CA PRO A 189 -14.39 -7.56 -1.72
C PRO A 189 -13.27 -6.99 -2.60
N LEU A 190 -12.81 -5.77 -2.32
CA LEU A 190 -11.87 -5.06 -3.18
C LEU A 190 -10.65 -4.71 -2.36
N ASN A 191 -9.49 -5.31 -2.67
CA ASN A 191 -8.25 -4.79 -2.12
C ASN A 191 -7.91 -3.48 -2.82
N GLN A 192 -7.44 -2.51 -2.05
CA GLN A 192 -6.94 -1.25 -2.59
C GLN A 192 -5.45 -1.17 -2.31
N THR A 193 -4.64 -1.20 -3.36
CA THR A 193 -3.18 -1.14 -3.24
C THR A 193 -2.66 0.08 -3.96
N GLY A 194 -1.91 0.93 -3.28
CA GLY A 194 -1.33 2.13 -3.85
C GLY A 194 0.17 2.24 -3.60
N VAL A 195 0.91 2.63 -4.63
CA VAL A 195 2.31 3.06 -4.53
C VAL A 195 2.42 4.53 -4.95
N PHE A 196 3.06 5.34 -4.11
CA PHE A 196 3.14 6.79 -4.26
C PHE A 196 4.61 7.21 -4.19
N GLY A 197 5.17 7.72 -5.28
CA GLY A 197 6.59 8.10 -5.35
C GLY A 197 7.57 6.96 -5.01
N CYS A 198 7.25 5.72 -5.41
CA CYS A 198 8.07 4.55 -5.13
C CYS A 198 8.98 4.17 -6.29
N ASP A 199 10.20 3.69 -6.01
CA ASP A 199 11.13 3.16 -7.02
C ASP A 199 11.29 1.64 -6.88
N ASP A 200 11.51 0.95 -8.00
CA ASP A 200 11.71 -0.51 -8.06
C ASP A 200 10.63 -1.30 -7.28
N PHE A 201 9.37 -1.13 -7.69
CA PHE A 201 8.23 -1.80 -7.04
C PHE A 201 7.67 -2.97 -7.84
N ARG A 202 7.07 -3.92 -7.12
CA ARG A 202 6.28 -5.00 -7.69
C ARG A 202 4.98 -5.20 -6.92
N ILE A 203 3.86 -5.18 -7.63
CA ILE A 203 2.54 -5.52 -7.10
C ILE A 203 2.09 -6.82 -7.79
N VAL A 204 1.60 -7.76 -6.99
CA VAL A 204 1.00 -9.01 -7.46
C VAL A 204 -0.40 -9.07 -6.89
N GLY A 205 -1.38 -8.89 -7.77
CA GLY A 205 -2.77 -9.03 -7.43
C GLY A 205 -3.19 -10.48 -7.20
N GLY A 206 -4.44 -10.63 -6.77
CA GLY A 206 -5.03 -11.84 -6.24
C GLY A 206 -5.84 -12.65 -7.25
N ASP A 207 -6.77 -13.44 -6.71
CA ASP A 207 -7.73 -14.24 -7.48
C ASP A 207 -9.11 -13.51 -7.62
N GLU A 208 -9.19 -12.25 -7.17
CA GLU A 208 -10.40 -11.43 -7.07
C GLU A 208 -10.06 -9.99 -7.52
N ILE A 209 -11.08 -9.16 -7.70
CA ILE A 209 -10.92 -7.78 -8.18
C ILE A 209 -10.04 -6.94 -7.23
N ASP A 210 -8.97 -6.39 -7.78
CA ASP A 210 -8.04 -5.48 -7.14
C ASP A 210 -8.11 -4.07 -7.73
N PHE A 211 -7.96 -3.07 -6.86
CA PHE A 211 -7.84 -1.65 -7.23
C PHE A 211 -6.41 -1.21 -6.96
N ILE A 212 -5.65 -0.98 -8.03
CA ILE A 212 -4.23 -0.67 -7.97
C ILE A 212 -4.01 0.77 -8.41
N TYR A 213 -3.35 1.55 -7.56
CA TYR A 213 -2.99 2.95 -7.80
C TYR A 213 -1.47 3.10 -7.92
N ILE A 214 -1.02 3.76 -8.97
CA ILE A 214 0.37 4.12 -9.20
C ILE A 214 0.40 5.63 -9.40
N ASP A 215 1.04 6.33 -8.47
CA ASP A 215 0.99 7.78 -8.44
C ASP A 215 2.34 8.36 -7.95
N ALA A 216 2.47 9.68 -8.06
CA ALA A 216 3.51 10.41 -7.38
C ALA A 216 3.24 10.50 -5.88
N ASP A 217 4.30 10.79 -5.12
CA ASP A 217 4.14 11.36 -3.80
C ASP A 217 4.02 12.89 -3.92
N TYR A 218 3.24 13.49 -3.03
CA TYR A 218 2.90 14.90 -3.10
C TYR A 218 3.17 15.61 -1.79
N GLU A 219 3.59 16.87 -1.88
CA GLU A 219 3.74 17.77 -0.75
C GLU A 219 2.81 18.97 -0.93
N TYR A 220 2.17 19.42 0.14
CA TYR A 220 1.37 20.64 0.12
C TYR A 220 2.24 21.87 0.39
N VAL A 221 2.38 22.73 -0.62
CA VAL A 221 3.06 24.03 -0.52
C VAL A 221 2.02 25.13 -0.77
N ASP A 222 1.74 25.96 0.24
CA ASP A 222 0.77 27.06 0.14
C ASP A 222 -0.64 26.63 -0.36
N ASP A 223 -1.17 25.52 0.17
CA ASP A 223 -2.44 24.87 -0.23
C ASP A 223 -2.46 24.33 -1.68
N GLU A 224 -1.31 24.27 -2.34
CA GLU A 224 -1.12 23.63 -3.65
C GLU A 224 -0.41 22.29 -3.48
N GLU A 225 -0.92 21.26 -4.16
CA GLU A 225 -0.33 19.92 -4.15
C GLU A 225 0.76 19.86 -5.23
N ILE A 226 2.00 19.61 -4.79
CA ILE A 226 3.16 19.58 -5.67
C ILE A 226 3.70 18.15 -5.72
N PRO A 227 3.76 17.50 -6.89
CA PRO A 227 4.39 16.19 -7.01
C PRO A 227 5.87 16.33 -6.67
N THR A 228 6.33 15.53 -5.72
CA THR A 228 7.72 15.54 -5.26
C THR A 228 8.54 14.45 -5.93
N ASN A 229 7.97 13.25 -6.09
CA ASN A 229 8.59 12.10 -6.73
C ASN A 229 7.53 11.25 -7.45
N ALA A 230 7.73 10.94 -8.72
CA ALA A 230 6.90 9.98 -9.45
C ALA A 230 7.25 8.53 -9.05
N SER A 231 6.30 7.60 -9.19
CA SER A 231 6.61 6.16 -9.04
C SER A 231 7.31 5.62 -10.29
N THR A 232 8.42 4.87 -10.15
CA THR A 232 9.24 4.44 -11.29
C THR A 232 9.66 2.97 -11.25
N ASN A 233 10.00 2.40 -12.41
CA ASN A 233 10.54 1.04 -12.56
C ASN A 233 9.62 -0.08 -12.03
N GLY A 234 8.31 0.15 -12.11
CA GLY A 234 7.28 -0.73 -11.54
C GLY A 234 6.92 -1.94 -12.40
N VAL A 235 6.50 -3.02 -11.74
CA VAL A 235 5.79 -4.14 -12.39
C VAL A 235 4.52 -4.48 -11.63
N VAL A 236 3.38 -4.47 -12.32
CA VAL A 236 2.07 -4.81 -11.77
C VAL A 236 1.51 -6.03 -12.49
N PHE A 237 0.98 -6.97 -11.72
CA PHE A 237 0.17 -8.09 -12.21
C PHE A 237 -1.21 -7.93 -11.57
N GLY A 238 -2.28 -7.81 -12.35
CA GLY A 238 -3.66 -7.77 -11.84
C GLY A 238 -4.06 -9.12 -11.26
N GLY A 239 -3.85 -10.20 -12.02
CA GLY A 239 -4.10 -11.56 -11.52
C GLY A 239 -5.33 -12.15 -12.18
N ASP A 240 -6.22 -12.76 -11.40
CA ASP A 240 -7.54 -13.15 -11.87
C ASP A 240 -8.56 -12.13 -11.37
N GLY A 241 -9.53 -11.73 -12.18
CA GLY A 241 -10.58 -10.80 -11.77
C GLY A 241 -10.78 -9.67 -12.79
N ASP A 242 -11.86 -8.90 -12.64
CA ASP A 242 -12.07 -7.68 -13.46
C ASP A 242 -11.34 -6.51 -12.75
N ASP A 243 -10.01 -6.42 -12.86
CA ASP A 243 -9.18 -5.50 -12.07
C ASP A 243 -9.23 -4.05 -12.55
N MET A 244 -8.85 -3.12 -11.68
CA MET A 244 -8.67 -1.72 -12.03
C MET A 244 -7.25 -1.26 -11.70
N VAL A 245 -6.49 -0.86 -12.72
CA VAL A 245 -5.16 -0.26 -12.56
C VAL A 245 -5.19 1.19 -12.99
N SER A 246 -5.04 2.11 -12.03
CA SER A 246 -4.94 3.55 -12.25
C SER A 246 -3.48 4.00 -12.24
N LEU A 247 -2.96 4.35 -13.41
CA LEU A 247 -1.69 5.04 -13.58
C LEU A 247 -1.95 6.55 -13.59
N ILE A 248 -1.81 7.16 -12.42
CA ILE A 248 -2.01 8.59 -12.21
C ILE A 248 -0.72 9.33 -12.59
N ASP A 249 0.41 8.90 -12.03
CA ASP A 249 1.75 9.36 -12.39
C ASP A 249 2.76 8.21 -12.17
N GLY A 250 3.66 8.02 -13.13
CA GLY A 250 4.75 7.07 -13.01
C GLY A 250 5.47 6.73 -14.32
N ASP A 251 6.74 6.32 -14.22
CA ASP A 251 7.59 6.09 -15.39
C ASP A 251 8.20 4.69 -15.45
N ASP A 252 8.31 4.17 -16.68
CA ASP A 252 8.80 2.80 -16.97
C ASP A 252 8.00 1.71 -16.24
N ILE A 253 6.68 1.86 -16.25
CA ILE A 253 5.77 0.91 -15.61
C ILE A 253 5.43 -0.22 -16.59
N ARG A 254 5.43 -1.46 -16.10
CA ARG A 254 4.91 -2.63 -16.83
C ARG A 254 3.68 -3.17 -16.12
N ILE A 255 2.56 -3.23 -16.83
CA ILE A 255 1.28 -3.69 -16.29
C ILE A 255 0.86 -4.92 -17.07
N PHE A 256 0.49 -5.97 -16.36
CA PHE A 256 -0.15 -7.17 -16.90
C PHE A 256 -1.51 -7.26 -16.21
N GLY A 257 -2.61 -7.15 -16.95
CA GLY A 257 -3.96 -7.29 -16.40
C GLY A 257 -4.17 -8.71 -15.89
N GLY A 258 -4.35 -9.65 -16.81
CA GLY A 258 -4.36 -11.08 -16.48
C GLY A 258 -5.57 -11.78 -17.05
N ASP A 259 -6.31 -12.51 -16.22
CA ASP A 259 -7.59 -13.11 -16.59
C ASP A 259 -8.72 -12.18 -16.11
N GLY A 260 -9.73 -11.92 -16.95
CA GLY A 260 -10.88 -11.07 -16.60
C GLY A 260 -10.90 -9.78 -17.41
N ARG A 261 -11.94 -8.94 -17.22
CA ARG A 261 -12.11 -7.70 -18.00
C ARG A 261 -11.51 -6.53 -17.25
N ASP A 262 -10.27 -6.21 -17.55
CA ASP A 262 -9.50 -5.24 -16.81
C ASP A 262 -9.74 -3.80 -17.27
N GLN A 263 -9.54 -2.88 -16.35
CA GLN A 263 -9.66 -1.45 -16.57
C GLN A 263 -8.34 -0.75 -16.28
N PHE A 264 -7.72 -0.21 -17.33
CA PHE A 264 -6.53 0.62 -17.22
C PHE A 264 -6.95 2.08 -17.33
N VAL A 265 -6.75 2.86 -16.26
CA VAL A 265 -7.01 4.30 -16.25
C VAL A 265 -5.68 5.02 -16.30
N ILE A 266 -5.44 5.78 -17.36
CA ILE A 266 -4.19 6.48 -17.63
C ILE A 266 -4.44 7.99 -17.59
N ALA A 267 -3.80 8.65 -16.63
CA ALA A 267 -3.75 10.10 -16.51
C ALA A 267 -2.40 10.64 -17.01
N GLU A 268 -1.28 10.23 -16.41
CA GLU A 268 0.07 10.64 -16.81
C GLU A 268 1.07 9.48 -16.82
N GLY A 269 2.29 9.73 -17.28
CA GLY A 269 3.40 8.79 -17.15
C GLY A 269 3.61 7.84 -18.33
N SER A 270 4.51 6.87 -18.17
CA SER A 270 4.88 5.94 -19.23
C SER A 270 4.71 4.47 -18.84
N ALA A 271 3.99 3.73 -19.67
CA ALA A 271 3.69 2.33 -19.40
C ALA A 271 3.71 1.43 -20.64
N ASN A 272 4.10 0.17 -20.41
CA ASN A 272 3.82 -0.94 -21.31
C ASN A 272 2.72 -1.79 -20.67
N ILE A 273 1.57 -1.88 -21.31
CA ILE A 273 0.39 -2.58 -20.80
C ILE A 273 0.16 -3.83 -21.65
N PHE A 274 -0.04 -4.95 -20.97
CA PHE A 274 -0.57 -6.19 -21.51
C PHE A 274 -1.96 -6.34 -20.91
N GLY A 275 -3.00 -6.27 -21.74
CA GLY A 275 -4.39 -6.38 -21.30
C GLY A 275 -4.62 -7.74 -20.67
N GLY A 276 -4.49 -8.79 -21.48
CA GLY A 276 -4.59 -10.17 -21.01
C GLY A 276 -5.65 -10.93 -21.79
N ALA A 277 -6.54 -11.59 -21.06
CA ALA A 277 -7.69 -12.27 -21.63
C ALA A 277 -8.95 -11.40 -21.54
N ASP A 278 -10.01 -11.76 -22.29
CA ASP A 278 -11.29 -11.06 -22.30
C ASP A 278 -11.18 -9.61 -22.82
N ALA A 279 -12.24 -8.82 -22.61
CA ALA A 279 -12.40 -7.48 -23.18
C ALA A 279 -11.92 -6.40 -22.21
N ASP A 280 -10.77 -5.79 -22.51
CA ASP A 280 -10.14 -4.81 -21.65
C ASP A 280 -10.48 -3.36 -22.05
N TYR A 281 -10.41 -2.48 -21.06
CA TYR A 281 -10.71 -1.06 -21.21
C TYR A 281 -9.46 -0.22 -20.98
N PHE A 282 -8.96 0.40 -22.06
CA PHE A 282 -7.85 1.34 -22.01
C PHE A 282 -8.37 2.77 -22.00
N GLN A 283 -8.45 3.37 -20.81
CA GLN A 283 -9.06 4.67 -20.58
C GLN A 283 -8.01 5.76 -20.46
N PHE A 284 -8.15 6.81 -21.26
CA PHE A 284 -7.19 7.90 -21.35
C PHE A 284 -7.85 9.23 -21.03
N ASN A 285 -7.32 9.93 -20.02
CA ASN A 285 -7.72 11.29 -19.73
C ASN A 285 -7.18 12.23 -20.81
N MET A 286 -8.04 13.03 -21.43
CA MET A 286 -7.63 14.01 -22.44
C MET A 286 -7.26 15.37 -21.84
N ASN A 287 -7.57 15.61 -20.57
CA ASN A 287 -7.18 16.82 -19.85
C ASN A 287 -5.68 16.82 -19.52
N ASP A 288 -5.10 15.62 -19.40
CA ASP A 288 -3.70 15.42 -19.03
C ASP A 288 -2.82 15.41 -20.30
N SER A 289 -1.56 15.84 -20.16
CA SER A 289 -0.71 16.15 -21.32
C SER A 289 0.68 15.52 -21.29
N ASN A 290 0.83 14.40 -20.57
CA ASN A 290 2.13 13.79 -20.40
C ASN A 290 2.12 12.27 -20.24
N TYR A 291 1.32 11.54 -21.04
CA TYR A 291 1.44 10.08 -21.09
C TYR A 291 2.02 9.52 -22.40
N SER A 292 2.76 8.43 -22.26
CA SER A 292 3.32 7.63 -23.35
C SER A 292 3.08 6.14 -23.09
N VAL A 293 2.00 5.62 -23.67
CA VAL A 293 1.52 4.25 -23.39
C VAL A 293 1.69 3.35 -24.61
N HIS A 294 2.15 2.13 -24.34
CA HIS A 294 2.27 1.06 -25.31
C HIS A 294 1.39 -0.12 -24.90
N ILE A 295 0.30 -0.36 -25.63
CA ILE A 295 -0.56 -1.52 -25.45
C ILE A 295 -0.02 -2.64 -26.33
N LYS A 296 0.36 -3.76 -25.71
CA LYS A 296 1.22 -4.79 -26.31
C LYS A 296 0.47 -5.91 -27.01
N ASP A 297 -0.78 -6.10 -26.69
CA ASP A 297 -1.60 -7.25 -27.04
C ASP A 297 -3.06 -6.86 -27.28
N PHE A 298 -3.31 -5.62 -27.73
CA PHE A 298 -4.65 -5.14 -28.06
C PHE A 298 -5.36 -6.09 -29.03
N ASP A 299 -6.50 -6.66 -28.63
CA ASP A 299 -7.37 -7.50 -29.46
C ASP A 299 -8.48 -6.67 -30.07
N GLU A 300 -8.44 -6.44 -31.39
CA GLU A 300 -9.44 -5.61 -32.08
C GLU A 300 -10.86 -6.19 -32.07
N THR A 301 -11.05 -7.43 -31.60
CA THR A 301 -12.35 -8.09 -31.53
C THR A 301 -13.00 -8.00 -30.15
N GLU A 302 -12.22 -7.68 -29.11
CA GLU A 302 -12.66 -7.67 -27.71
C GLU A 302 -12.38 -6.33 -27.02
N ASP A 303 -11.19 -5.75 -27.21
CA ASP A 303 -10.71 -4.58 -26.47
C ASP A 303 -11.27 -3.24 -26.96
N VAL A 304 -11.32 -2.29 -26.02
CA VAL A 304 -11.80 -0.93 -26.29
C VAL A 304 -10.88 0.16 -25.75
N VAL A 305 -10.82 1.25 -26.51
CA VAL A 305 -10.18 2.51 -26.12
C VAL A 305 -11.25 3.50 -25.67
N VAL A 306 -11.03 4.13 -24.53
CA VAL A 306 -11.94 5.13 -23.96
C VAL A 306 -11.19 6.43 -23.82
N PHE A 307 -11.76 7.53 -24.34
CA PHE A 307 -11.27 8.87 -24.07
C PHE A 307 -12.25 9.58 -23.16
N TYR A 308 -11.77 10.25 -22.12
CA TYR A 308 -12.61 11.03 -21.22
C TYR A 308 -11.97 12.37 -20.85
N GLU A 309 -12.78 13.29 -20.36
CA GLU A 309 -12.34 14.56 -19.78
C GLU A 309 -12.90 14.63 -18.35
N SER A 310 -12.08 14.81 -17.32
CA SER A 310 -12.51 14.75 -15.91
C SER A 310 -13.69 15.69 -15.57
N ASP A 311 -13.74 16.86 -16.22
CA ASP A 311 -14.77 17.88 -16.05
C ASP A 311 -15.57 18.15 -17.34
N GLY A 312 -15.36 17.32 -18.37
CA GLY A 312 -15.91 17.53 -19.71
C GLY A 312 -17.20 16.75 -19.98
N PRO A 313 -17.86 17.04 -21.10
CA PRO A 313 -18.99 16.23 -21.55
C PRO A 313 -18.51 14.83 -21.94
N ALA A 314 -19.41 13.85 -21.81
CA ALA A 314 -19.17 12.52 -22.33
C ALA A 314 -18.86 12.56 -23.85
N ILE A 315 -17.83 11.82 -24.26
CA ILE A 315 -17.39 11.63 -25.63
C ILE A 315 -18.04 10.35 -26.13
N SER A 316 -18.79 10.44 -27.22
CA SER A 316 -19.34 9.24 -27.86
C SER A 316 -18.25 8.42 -28.52
N ALA A 317 -18.42 7.11 -28.62
CA ALA A 317 -17.56 6.17 -29.35
C ALA A 317 -17.20 6.67 -30.76
N GLN A 318 -18.16 7.22 -31.52
CA GLN A 318 -17.89 7.78 -32.84
C GLN A 318 -16.93 8.98 -32.80
N ALA A 319 -17.09 9.88 -31.82
CA ALA A 319 -16.22 11.04 -31.67
C ALA A 319 -14.81 10.63 -31.20
N ALA A 320 -14.72 9.63 -30.32
CA ALA A 320 -13.47 9.02 -29.90
C ALA A 320 -12.73 8.35 -31.08
N TYR A 321 -13.45 7.57 -31.89
CA TYR A 321 -12.93 6.96 -33.12
C TYR A 321 -12.43 8.03 -34.11
N ASP A 322 -13.25 9.06 -34.38
CA ASP A 322 -12.88 10.14 -35.30
C ASP A 322 -11.62 10.87 -34.83
N LEU A 323 -11.53 11.18 -33.52
CA LEU A 323 -10.36 11.80 -32.90
C LEU A 323 -9.11 10.92 -33.02
N PHE A 324 -9.24 9.63 -32.72
CA PHE A 324 -8.14 8.68 -32.82
C PHE A 324 -7.64 8.62 -34.26
N MET A 325 -8.54 8.40 -35.23
CA MET A 325 -8.20 8.20 -36.63
C MET A 325 -7.67 9.47 -37.32
N GLU A 326 -8.07 10.67 -36.88
CA GLU A 326 -7.50 11.93 -37.37
C GLU A 326 -6.00 12.05 -37.05
N ASN A 327 -5.57 11.46 -35.93
CA ASN A 327 -4.22 11.60 -35.39
C ASN A 327 -3.36 10.34 -35.57
N ALA A 328 -3.98 9.21 -35.92
CA ALA A 328 -3.30 7.93 -36.02
C ALA A 328 -2.57 7.72 -37.36
N PHE A 329 -1.44 7.01 -37.31
CA PHE A 329 -0.71 6.54 -38.47
C PHE A 329 -0.03 5.20 -38.18
N GLU A 330 0.19 4.40 -39.21
CA GLU A 330 0.91 3.13 -39.07
C GLU A 330 2.42 3.31 -39.18
N ARG A 331 3.15 2.55 -38.37
CA ARG A 331 4.59 2.42 -38.46
C ARG A 331 5.02 0.97 -38.22
N GLY A 332 5.25 0.23 -39.30
CA GLY A 332 5.56 -1.19 -39.19
C GLY A 332 4.29 -1.97 -38.88
N ALA A 333 4.30 -2.76 -37.82
CA ALA A 333 3.14 -3.50 -37.33
C ALA A 333 2.35 -2.74 -36.26
N ASN A 334 2.61 -1.44 -36.07
CA ASN A 334 2.02 -0.68 -34.96
C ASN A 334 1.16 0.46 -35.48
N VAL A 335 0.04 0.71 -34.79
CA VAL A 335 -0.72 1.96 -34.90
C VAL A 335 -0.22 2.92 -33.82
N ILE A 336 0.10 4.15 -34.23
CA ILE A 336 0.55 5.21 -33.33
C ILE A 336 -0.41 6.37 -33.47
N THR A 337 -1.01 6.82 -32.37
CA THR A 337 -1.75 8.09 -32.31
C THR A 337 -1.09 9.04 -31.32
N THR A 338 -1.14 10.33 -31.65
CA THR A 338 -0.60 11.40 -30.80
C THR A 338 -1.53 12.58 -30.80
N PHE A 339 -1.93 13.06 -29.62
CA PHE A 339 -2.72 14.27 -29.47
C PHE A 339 -2.34 14.94 -28.15
N ASN A 340 -2.35 16.27 -28.11
CA ASN A 340 -2.01 17.07 -26.93
C ASN A 340 -0.66 16.75 -26.24
N GLY A 341 0.31 16.20 -26.98
CA GLY A 341 1.61 15.80 -26.43
C GLY A 341 1.65 14.35 -25.95
N ASN A 342 0.49 13.70 -25.82
CA ASN A 342 0.36 12.31 -25.44
C ASN A 342 0.64 11.36 -26.61
N GLN A 343 1.03 10.14 -26.29
CA GLN A 343 1.24 9.07 -27.25
C GLN A 343 0.59 7.77 -26.80
N ILE A 344 -0.14 7.15 -27.72
CA ILE A 344 -0.66 5.79 -27.58
C ILE A 344 -0.13 4.96 -28.75
N VAL A 345 0.41 3.79 -28.44
CA VAL A 345 0.90 2.83 -29.43
C VAL A 345 0.19 1.50 -29.23
N LEU A 346 -0.59 1.09 -30.21
CA LEU A 346 -1.13 -0.25 -30.31
C LEU A 346 -0.11 -1.10 -31.10
N HIS A 347 0.48 -2.11 -30.45
CA HIS A 347 1.44 -3.01 -31.10
C HIS A 347 0.71 -4.12 -31.83
N ASP A 348 1.27 -4.53 -32.96
CA ASP A 348 0.75 -5.62 -33.80
C ASP A 348 -0.70 -5.42 -34.30
N THR A 349 -1.17 -4.16 -34.33
CA THR A 349 -2.48 -3.72 -34.82
C THR A 349 -2.36 -2.98 -36.16
N SER A 350 -3.39 -3.07 -37.01
CA SER A 350 -3.53 -2.33 -38.27
C SER A 350 -4.65 -1.28 -38.17
N LEU A 351 -4.50 -0.14 -38.84
CA LEU A 351 -5.57 0.88 -38.91
C LEU A 351 -6.81 0.35 -39.62
N ASP A 352 -6.64 -0.57 -40.57
CA ASP A 352 -7.76 -1.17 -41.32
C ASP A 352 -8.58 -2.15 -40.47
N ASP A 353 -8.04 -2.60 -39.34
CA ASP A 353 -8.69 -3.55 -38.43
C ASP A 353 -9.51 -2.82 -37.35
N LEU A 354 -9.26 -1.53 -37.13
CA LEU A 354 -9.97 -0.71 -36.16
C LEU A 354 -11.32 -0.21 -36.71
N SER A 355 -12.32 -0.18 -35.84
CA SER A 355 -13.66 0.33 -36.13
C SER A 355 -14.20 1.14 -34.95
N VAL A 356 -15.40 1.72 -35.12
CA VAL A 356 -16.07 2.43 -34.02
C VAL A 356 -16.39 1.52 -32.82
N ASP A 357 -16.48 0.21 -33.04
CA ASP A 357 -16.78 -0.77 -31.96
C ASP A 357 -15.59 -0.93 -31.00
N ASN A 358 -14.37 -0.54 -31.41
CA ASN A 358 -13.18 -0.50 -30.54
C ASN A 358 -13.12 0.75 -29.65
N PHE A 359 -14.18 1.56 -29.64
CA PHE A 359 -14.24 2.79 -28.85
C PHE A 359 -15.52 2.78 -28.01
N TYR A 360 -15.43 3.26 -26.78
CA TYR A 360 -16.55 3.27 -25.85
C TYR A 360 -17.03 4.70 -25.55
N ASP A 361 -18.32 4.87 -25.28
CA ASP A 361 -18.88 6.15 -24.80
C ASP A 361 -18.31 6.45 -23.41
N SER A 362 -17.74 7.64 -23.20
CA SER A 362 -17.18 8.05 -21.91
C SER A 362 -18.29 8.41 -20.90
N GLY A 363 -19.09 7.43 -20.50
CA GLY A 363 -19.95 7.48 -19.32
C GLY A 363 -19.26 6.80 -18.13
N PRO A 364 -19.78 6.93 -16.90
CA PRO A 364 -19.28 6.13 -15.78
C PRO A 364 -19.43 4.64 -16.15
N ILE A 365 -18.31 3.99 -16.40
CA ILE A 365 -18.19 2.55 -16.47
C ILE A 365 -18.32 2.11 -15.01
N GLY A 366 -19.40 1.41 -14.69
CA GLY A 366 -19.81 1.10 -13.32
C GLY A 366 -19.92 -0.39 -13.07
#